data_AF-A0A7J4XLS8-F1
#
_entry.id   AF-A0A7J4XLS8-F1
#
_cell.length_a   1.000
_cell.length_b   1.000
_cell.length_c   1.000
_cell.angle_alpha   90.00
_cell.angle_beta   90.00
_cell.angle_gamma   90.00
#
_symmetry.space_group_name_H-M   'P 1'
#
loop_
_entity.id
_entity.type
_entity.pdbx_description
1 polymer ?
#
loop_
_entity_poly.entity_id
_entity_poly.type
_entity_poly.pdbx_seq_one_letter_code
_entity_poly.pdbx_strand_id
1 'polypeptide(L)'
;MQAKLIFLILLFWGMWCSSIYAQSLSSLKRENKQTMKELKVKYGLSSIKIEMGDNGFWYYLVSQKKGNQKCYGVISKNGNFIFECEYEDIIYINGIYKDGYVNYTFNSMSGGTDEFKLYNHMMLDHFILEKADTHEKLICTCDGKILKSGIQGQITYLGSWLLINTKEIYTRQLDGVLKLIIVNNESKNMRFMTWNGIEIFNDEMFLMIIANKASGNFNNVFAFNNQNRMGAIYLEDLNSIVPIEYSEIRTISGKREFEVKLHPADKFHVYNKTMNEKFIPKNPGEQFYVERKYEDCIKYYATEGVADADSKLYSASALKTIAILKVIQLQNHVQAPSANQLKDYNYNEIKSLLNDAKTILESAMSQDTLRTKVYQENINNCDVYLDLLETYHAQLKENSFGNQLLKSILAGISEGLKQAAVKSINASSLNIGKNSHSTANDDGRHNSSTSNSTGSSNSSNSGGLSDGVQNRIRQVEKNIANETEYLQHAQKRYNSNPTSAGKREIEAHKRAIEGYRKQIEDLKSGR
;
A
#
# COMPACT_ATOMS: atom_id res chain seq x y z
N MET A 1 -43.68 -58.48 10.88
CA MET A 1 -44.38 -57.17 10.86
C MET A 1 -43.51 -56.00 11.31
N GLN A 2 -42.60 -56.16 12.29
CA GLN A 2 -41.73 -55.09 12.80
C GLN A 2 -40.75 -54.48 11.76
N ALA A 3 -40.16 -55.29 10.87
CA ALA A 3 -39.21 -54.78 9.87
C ALA A 3 -39.86 -53.85 8.81
N LYS A 4 -41.15 -54.04 8.49
CA LYS A 4 -41.89 -53.16 7.57
C LYS A 4 -42.28 -51.83 8.20
N LEU A 5 -42.47 -51.79 9.52
CA LEU A 5 -42.79 -50.57 10.27
C LEU A 5 -41.55 -49.67 10.46
N ILE A 6 -40.38 -50.27 10.71
CA ILE A 6 -39.10 -49.55 10.82
C ILE A 6 -38.68 -48.93 9.47
N PHE A 7 -38.91 -49.65 8.37
CA PHE A 7 -38.61 -49.13 7.03
C PHE A 7 -39.52 -47.96 6.63
N LEU A 8 -40.79 -47.97 7.07
CA LEU A 8 -41.72 -46.86 6.85
C LEU A 8 -41.36 -45.61 7.69
N ILE A 9 -40.90 -45.81 8.93
CA ILE A 9 -40.45 -44.70 9.80
C ILE A 9 -39.17 -44.05 9.25
N LEU A 10 -38.23 -44.85 8.72
CA LEU A 10 -37.01 -44.36 8.07
C LEU A 10 -37.29 -43.63 6.74
N LEU A 11 -38.30 -44.06 5.97
CA LEU A 11 -38.75 -43.32 4.78
C LEU A 11 -39.43 -41.99 5.14
N PHE A 12 -40.22 -41.95 6.22
CA PHE A 12 -40.83 -40.71 6.71
C PHE A 12 -39.80 -39.73 7.31
N TRP A 13 -38.75 -40.22 7.98
CA TRP A 13 -37.64 -39.38 8.45
C TRP A 13 -36.71 -38.95 7.31
N GLY A 14 -36.48 -39.81 6.31
CA GLY A 14 -35.71 -39.47 5.12
C GLY A 14 -36.39 -38.41 4.24
N MET A 15 -37.73 -38.35 4.24
CA MET A 15 -38.50 -37.28 3.57
C MET A 15 -38.53 -35.96 4.36
N TRP A 16 -38.27 -35.96 5.67
CA TRP A 16 -38.08 -34.75 6.47
C TRP A 16 -36.65 -34.21 6.43
N CYS A 17 -35.71 -35.01 5.92
CA CYS A 17 -34.38 -34.57 5.50
C CYS A 17 -34.33 -34.24 4.00
N SER A 18 -35.47 -33.99 3.36
CA SER A 18 -35.46 -33.33 2.06
C SER A 18 -34.96 -31.92 2.28
N SER A 19 -33.79 -31.66 1.68
CA SER A 19 -33.26 -30.36 1.30
C SER A 19 -34.15 -29.20 1.72
N ILE A 20 -33.68 -28.36 2.65
CA ILE A 20 -34.09 -26.97 2.68
C ILE A 20 -33.68 -26.43 1.30
N TYR A 21 -34.56 -26.60 0.31
CA TYR A 21 -34.45 -25.93 -0.96
C TYR A 21 -34.50 -24.47 -0.58
N ALA A 22 -33.35 -23.80 -0.65
CA ALA A 22 -33.31 -22.34 -0.62
C ALA A 22 -34.34 -21.90 -1.68
N GLN A 23 -35.47 -21.37 -1.22
CA GLN A 23 -36.52 -20.91 -2.13
C GLN A 23 -35.87 -19.85 -3.03
N SER A 24 -36.00 -20.03 -4.35
CA SER A 24 -35.41 -19.07 -5.26
C SER A 24 -36.19 -17.75 -5.17
N LEU A 25 -35.50 -16.62 -5.40
CA LEU A 25 -36.15 -15.31 -5.40
C LEU A 25 -37.33 -15.25 -6.40
N SER A 26 -37.26 -16.02 -7.50
CA SER A 26 -38.34 -16.11 -8.48
C SER A 26 -39.54 -16.90 -7.97
N SER A 27 -39.35 -17.99 -7.22
CA SER A 27 -40.46 -18.72 -6.60
C SER A 27 -41.15 -17.86 -5.53
N LEU A 28 -40.36 -17.19 -4.68
CA LEU A 28 -40.88 -16.25 -3.66
C LEU A 28 -41.75 -15.15 -4.27
N LYS A 29 -41.27 -14.51 -5.36
CA LYS A 29 -42.03 -13.47 -6.08
C LYS A 29 -43.34 -13.99 -6.67
N ARG A 30 -43.37 -15.24 -7.15
CA ARG A 30 -44.58 -15.87 -7.69
C ARG A 30 -45.59 -16.18 -6.59
N GLU A 31 -45.13 -16.81 -5.51
CA GLU A 31 -45.97 -17.20 -4.36
C GLU A 31 -46.60 -15.99 -3.67
N ASN A 32 -45.85 -14.89 -3.54
CA ASN A 32 -46.28 -13.70 -2.81
C ASN A 32 -46.91 -12.61 -3.69
N LYS A 33 -47.18 -12.89 -4.98
CA LYS A 33 -47.68 -11.88 -5.93
C LYS A 33 -48.99 -11.22 -5.47
N GLN A 34 -49.90 -12.01 -4.91
CA GLN A 34 -51.19 -11.52 -4.44
C GLN A 34 -51.03 -10.70 -3.16
N THR A 35 -50.29 -11.22 -2.18
CA THR A 35 -49.93 -10.52 -0.94
C THR A 35 -49.29 -9.16 -1.21
N MET A 36 -48.35 -9.08 -2.17
CA MET A 36 -47.71 -7.81 -2.54
C MET A 36 -48.72 -6.78 -3.08
N LYS A 37 -49.71 -7.21 -3.87
CA LYS A 37 -50.77 -6.31 -4.36
C LYS A 37 -51.62 -5.79 -3.21
N GLU A 38 -52.00 -6.67 -2.29
CA GLU A 38 -52.81 -6.33 -1.12
C GLU A 38 -52.07 -5.36 -0.20
N LEU A 39 -50.80 -5.63 0.13
CA LEU A 39 -49.96 -4.74 0.93
C LEU A 39 -49.74 -3.37 0.26
N LYS A 40 -49.54 -3.36 -1.07
CA LYS A 40 -49.38 -2.12 -1.84
C LYS A 40 -50.61 -1.22 -1.73
N VAL A 41 -51.81 -1.79 -1.83
CA VAL A 41 -53.08 -1.05 -1.68
C VAL A 41 -53.29 -0.66 -0.22
N LYS A 42 -53.15 -1.60 0.72
CA LYS A 42 -53.36 -1.39 2.17
C LYS A 42 -52.56 -0.22 2.72
N TYR A 43 -51.29 -0.09 2.32
CA TYR A 43 -50.38 0.93 2.84
C TYR A 43 -50.13 2.09 1.85
N GLY A 44 -50.84 2.16 0.72
CA GLY A 44 -50.69 3.24 -0.24
C GLY A 44 -49.27 3.37 -0.83
N LEU A 45 -48.60 2.24 -1.10
CA LEU A 45 -47.19 2.20 -1.49
C LEU A 45 -47.02 2.50 -2.99
N SER A 46 -45.99 3.27 -3.35
CA SER A 46 -45.63 3.49 -4.76
C SER A 46 -45.00 2.24 -5.38
N SER A 47 -44.18 1.50 -4.62
CA SER A 47 -43.60 0.23 -5.06
C SER A 47 -43.49 -0.76 -3.91
N ILE A 48 -43.46 -2.03 -4.27
CA ILE A 48 -43.15 -3.15 -3.39
C ILE A 48 -42.37 -4.18 -4.20
N LYS A 49 -41.28 -4.72 -3.63
CA LYS A 49 -40.51 -5.83 -4.19
C LYS A 49 -39.98 -6.72 -3.08
N ILE A 50 -39.73 -7.99 -3.40
CA ILE A 50 -39.04 -8.90 -2.49
C ILE A 50 -37.55 -8.78 -2.74
N GLU A 51 -36.81 -8.58 -1.67
CA GLU A 51 -35.35 -8.68 -1.59
C GLU A 51 -34.97 -9.88 -0.74
N MET A 52 -33.84 -10.50 -1.06
CA MET A 52 -33.34 -11.69 -0.37
C MET A 52 -31.81 -11.62 -0.27
N GLY A 53 -31.28 -11.82 0.93
CA GLY A 53 -29.85 -11.96 1.18
C GLY A 53 -29.32 -13.34 0.86
N ASP A 54 -27.99 -13.49 0.86
CA ASP A 54 -27.33 -14.75 0.48
C ASP A 54 -27.60 -15.89 1.47
N ASN A 55 -27.93 -15.55 2.71
CA ASN A 55 -28.36 -16.49 3.74
C ASN A 55 -29.84 -16.92 3.61
N GLY A 56 -30.56 -16.44 2.59
CA GLY A 56 -31.97 -16.75 2.35
C GLY A 56 -32.96 -15.94 3.19
N PHE A 57 -32.49 -15.02 4.04
CA PHE A 57 -33.37 -14.05 4.69
C PHE A 57 -34.00 -13.15 3.61
N TRP A 58 -35.32 -12.97 3.66
CA TRP A 58 -36.03 -12.14 2.68
C TRP A 58 -37.08 -11.25 3.33
N TYR A 59 -37.34 -10.13 2.69
CA TYR A 59 -38.26 -9.08 3.16
C TYR A 59 -38.90 -8.35 1.98
N TYR A 60 -39.96 -7.58 2.25
CA TYR A 60 -40.50 -6.66 1.26
C TYR A 60 -39.85 -5.30 1.40
N LEU A 61 -39.06 -4.90 0.41
CA LEU A 61 -38.63 -3.51 0.28
C LEU A 61 -39.75 -2.70 -0.38
N VAL A 62 -40.20 -1.66 0.31
CA VAL A 62 -41.30 -0.83 -0.12
C VAL A 62 -40.86 0.61 -0.31
N SER A 63 -41.60 1.37 -1.12
CA SER A 63 -41.42 2.81 -1.20
C SER A 63 -42.75 3.55 -1.21
N GLN A 64 -42.69 4.79 -0.76
CA GLN A 64 -43.79 5.75 -0.81
C GLN A 64 -43.23 7.11 -1.24
N LYS A 65 -44.01 7.89 -1.98
CA LYS A 65 -43.69 9.30 -2.23
C LYS A 65 -44.19 10.13 -1.05
N LYS A 66 -43.28 10.83 -0.38
CA LYS A 66 -43.60 11.84 0.64
C LYS A 66 -43.17 13.20 0.07
N GLY A 67 -44.13 13.99 -0.40
CA GLY A 67 -43.85 15.19 -1.19
C GLY A 67 -43.10 14.87 -2.49
N ASN A 68 -41.95 15.52 -2.69
CA ASN A 68 -41.08 15.30 -3.85
C ASN A 68 -40.03 14.20 -3.63
N GLN A 69 -39.92 13.64 -2.42
CA GLN A 69 -38.93 12.62 -2.09
C GLN A 69 -39.56 11.23 -2.12
N LYS A 70 -38.79 10.26 -2.61
CA LYS A 70 -39.14 8.84 -2.53
C LYS A 70 -38.48 8.26 -1.29
N CYS A 71 -39.28 7.85 -0.32
CA CYS A 71 -38.80 7.22 0.89
C CYS A 71 -39.05 5.71 0.81
N TYR A 72 -38.18 4.94 1.45
CA TYR A 72 -38.16 3.50 1.52
C TYR A 72 -38.50 3.03 2.94
N GLY A 73 -39.07 1.84 3.01
CA GLY A 73 -39.36 1.12 4.25
C GLY A 73 -39.23 -0.38 4.05
N VAL A 74 -39.39 -1.13 5.14
CA VAL A 74 -39.32 -2.60 5.13
C VAL A 74 -40.58 -3.17 5.76
N ILE A 75 -41.21 -4.12 5.07
CA ILE A 75 -42.30 -4.92 5.59
C ILE A 75 -41.79 -6.35 5.76
N SER A 76 -42.07 -6.94 6.92
CA SER A 76 -41.76 -8.32 7.25
C SER A 76 -42.53 -9.30 6.37
N LYS A 77 -42.09 -10.57 6.32
CA LYS A 77 -42.82 -11.66 5.67
C LYS A 77 -44.27 -11.83 6.16
N ASN A 78 -44.58 -11.34 7.37
CA ASN A 78 -45.90 -11.40 7.97
C ASN A 78 -46.81 -10.22 7.55
N GLY A 79 -46.32 -9.29 6.71
CA GLY A 79 -47.12 -8.16 6.19
C GLY A 79 -47.18 -6.93 7.12
N ASN A 80 -46.42 -6.92 8.21
CA ASN A 80 -46.30 -5.78 9.12
C ASN A 80 -45.02 -5.00 8.86
N PHE A 81 -45.07 -3.68 8.96
CA PHE A 81 -43.89 -2.83 8.90
C PHE A 81 -42.88 -3.20 9.98
N ILE A 82 -41.62 -3.30 9.56
CA ILE A 82 -40.44 -3.30 10.44
C ILE A 82 -39.94 -1.85 10.53
N PHE A 83 -39.85 -1.19 9.38
CA PHE A 83 -39.46 0.21 9.23
C PHE A 83 -40.43 0.91 8.30
N GLU A 84 -41.01 2.03 8.76
CA GLU A 84 -41.88 2.85 7.93
C GLU A 84 -41.12 3.53 6.78
N CYS A 85 -41.85 4.09 5.81
CA CYS A 85 -41.27 4.77 4.65
C CYS A 85 -40.67 6.14 5.04
N GLU A 86 -39.51 6.15 5.69
CA GLU A 86 -38.81 7.35 6.20
C GLU A 86 -37.36 7.44 5.75
N TYR A 87 -36.87 6.45 5.02
CA TYR A 87 -35.45 6.29 4.72
C TYR A 87 -35.20 6.58 3.24
N GLU A 88 -34.07 7.18 2.91
CA GLU A 88 -33.65 7.34 1.51
C GLU A 88 -32.83 6.14 1.01
N ASP A 89 -32.20 5.39 1.93
CA ASP A 89 -31.51 4.15 1.64
C ASP A 89 -31.70 3.11 2.75
N ILE A 90 -31.75 1.83 2.36
CA ILE A 90 -31.93 0.67 3.23
C ILE A 90 -31.06 -0.46 2.70
N ILE A 91 -30.02 -0.79 3.45
CA ILE A 91 -29.07 -1.85 3.09
C ILE A 91 -29.24 -3.01 4.08
N TYR A 92 -29.41 -4.21 3.55
CA TYR A 92 -29.39 -5.43 4.34
C TYR A 92 -27.97 -6.01 4.39
N ILE A 93 -27.52 -6.43 5.57
CA ILE A 93 -26.21 -7.02 5.80
C ILE A 93 -26.37 -8.44 6.36
N ASN A 94 -25.79 -9.42 5.66
CA ASN A 94 -25.76 -10.82 6.09
C ASN A 94 -24.96 -10.98 7.39
N GLY A 95 -25.47 -11.75 8.33
CA GLY A 95 -24.80 -12.10 9.57
C GLY A 95 -23.57 -13.01 9.40
N ILE A 96 -22.71 -12.98 10.41
CA ILE A 96 -21.59 -13.90 10.64
C ILE A 96 -21.93 -14.70 11.90
N TYR A 97 -22.31 -15.97 11.76
CA TYR A 97 -22.90 -16.73 12.88
C TYR A 97 -21.88 -17.43 13.80
N LYS A 98 -20.59 -17.15 13.63
CA LYS A 98 -19.54 -17.61 14.54
C LYS A 98 -18.35 -16.68 14.49
N ASP A 99 -17.68 -16.53 15.62
CA ASP A 99 -16.40 -15.84 15.65
C ASP A 99 -15.37 -16.58 14.79
N GLY A 100 -14.49 -15.83 14.14
CA GLY A 100 -13.38 -16.43 13.41
C GLY A 100 -12.80 -15.56 12.32
N TYR A 101 -11.77 -16.11 11.68
CA TYR A 101 -11.08 -15.41 10.61
C TYR A 101 -11.75 -15.63 9.26
N VAL A 102 -11.94 -14.53 8.52
CA VAL A 102 -12.45 -14.52 7.16
C VAL A 102 -11.42 -13.84 6.25
N ASN A 103 -11.28 -14.37 5.04
CA ASN A 103 -10.40 -13.80 4.03
C ASN A 103 -11.14 -12.70 3.25
N TYR A 104 -10.49 -11.56 3.07
CA TYR A 104 -10.95 -10.44 2.27
C TYR A 104 -9.91 -10.11 1.23
N THR A 105 -10.33 -9.60 0.08
CA THR A 105 -9.42 -9.16 -0.97
C THR A 105 -9.38 -7.63 -0.99
N PHE A 106 -8.18 -7.06 -0.94
CA PHE A 106 -7.96 -5.62 -0.98
C PHE A 106 -6.99 -5.24 -2.07
N ASN A 107 -7.08 -4.01 -2.57
CA ASN A 107 -6.08 -3.47 -3.48
C ASN A 107 -4.74 -3.31 -2.76
N SER A 108 -3.66 -3.73 -3.42
CA SER A 108 -2.30 -3.56 -2.91
C SER A 108 -1.75 -2.19 -3.30
N MET A 109 -1.04 -1.54 -2.38
CA MET A 109 -0.31 -0.29 -2.68
C MET A 109 0.78 -0.50 -3.75
N SER A 110 1.29 -1.73 -3.88
CA SER A 110 2.26 -2.11 -4.92
C SER A 110 1.61 -2.44 -6.28
N GLY A 111 0.28 -2.34 -6.39
CA GLY A 111 -0.51 -2.74 -7.56
C GLY A 111 -1.05 -4.17 -7.45
N GLY A 112 -2.23 -4.41 -8.04
CA GLY A 112 -2.95 -5.68 -7.92
C GLY A 112 -3.78 -5.78 -6.64
N THR A 113 -4.02 -7.01 -6.17
CA THR A 113 -4.82 -7.28 -4.97
C THR A 113 -4.15 -8.32 -4.08
N ASP A 114 -4.28 -8.17 -2.76
CA ASP A 114 -3.81 -9.12 -1.76
C ASP A 114 -5.00 -9.74 -1.00
N GLU A 115 -4.82 -10.98 -0.54
CA GLU A 115 -5.73 -11.63 0.42
C GLU A 115 -5.31 -11.27 1.86
N PHE A 116 -6.24 -10.76 2.64
CA PHE A 116 -6.06 -10.35 4.03
C PHE A 116 -7.02 -11.12 4.94
N LYS A 117 -6.49 -11.70 6.02
CA LYS A 117 -7.22 -12.54 6.94
C LYS A 117 -7.57 -11.74 8.20
N LEU A 118 -8.86 -11.44 8.35
CA LEU A 118 -9.38 -10.58 9.41
C LEU A 118 -10.28 -11.38 10.35
N TYR A 119 -10.07 -11.21 11.65
CA TYR A 119 -10.96 -11.75 12.68
C TYR A 119 -12.29 -11.00 12.71
N ASN A 120 -13.38 -11.74 12.76
CA ASN A 120 -14.73 -11.21 12.93
C ASN A 120 -15.38 -11.80 14.18
N HIS A 121 -16.14 -10.96 14.88
CA HIS A 121 -17.08 -11.39 15.91
C HIS A 121 -18.39 -11.83 15.28
N MET A 122 -19.15 -12.62 16.02
CA MET A 122 -20.51 -12.98 15.66
C MET A 122 -21.32 -11.71 15.41
N MET A 123 -21.98 -11.70 14.26
CA MET A 123 -22.79 -10.60 13.76
C MET A 123 -24.13 -11.17 13.34
N LEU A 124 -25.21 -10.61 13.88
CA LEU A 124 -26.55 -11.00 13.43
C LEU A 124 -26.87 -10.28 12.12
N ASP A 125 -27.83 -10.83 11.39
CA ASP A 125 -28.45 -10.14 10.27
C ASP A 125 -29.03 -8.81 10.74
N HIS A 126 -28.78 -7.76 9.97
CA HIS A 126 -29.20 -6.42 10.34
C HIS A 126 -29.38 -5.54 9.11
N PHE A 127 -29.99 -4.39 9.35
CA PHE A 127 -30.18 -3.34 8.38
C PHE A 127 -29.38 -2.10 8.75
N ILE A 128 -28.97 -1.38 7.71
CA ILE A 128 -28.47 -0.02 7.79
C ILE A 128 -29.49 0.85 7.11
N LEU A 129 -29.99 1.84 7.82
CA LEU A 129 -31.02 2.74 7.33
C LEU A 129 -30.44 4.15 7.28
N GLU A 130 -30.63 4.88 6.19
CA GLU A 130 -30.28 6.30 6.10
C GLU A 130 -31.57 7.13 6.06
N LYS A 131 -31.76 7.97 7.08
CA LYS A 131 -32.95 8.82 7.18
C LYS A 131 -32.97 9.85 6.05
N ALA A 132 -34.14 10.00 5.43
CA ALA A 132 -34.34 10.87 4.28
C ALA A 132 -34.20 12.37 4.59
N ASP A 133 -34.42 12.79 5.83
CA ASP A 133 -34.45 14.20 6.26
C ASP A 133 -33.12 14.70 6.84
N THR A 134 -32.40 13.82 7.52
CA THR A 134 -31.23 14.14 8.35
C THR A 134 -29.95 13.48 7.84
N HIS A 135 -30.05 12.54 6.89
CA HIS A 135 -28.97 11.67 6.44
C HIS A 135 -28.29 10.88 7.58
N GLU A 136 -28.96 10.80 8.74
CA GLU A 136 -28.54 10.02 9.88
C GLU A 136 -28.65 8.54 9.55
N LYS A 137 -27.60 7.78 9.84
CA LYS A 137 -27.56 6.34 9.67
C LYS A 137 -27.91 5.62 10.98
N LEU A 138 -28.71 4.57 10.86
CA LEU A 138 -29.12 3.69 11.94
C LEU A 138 -28.70 2.26 11.62
N ILE A 139 -28.34 1.52 12.66
CA ILE A 139 -28.11 0.09 12.61
C ILE A 139 -29.25 -0.56 13.37
N CYS A 140 -30.00 -1.42 12.70
CA CYS A 140 -31.20 -2.04 13.27
C CYS A 140 -31.18 -3.55 13.03
N THR A 141 -31.61 -4.33 13.99
CA THR A 141 -31.86 -5.77 13.79
C THR A 141 -33.01 -5.98 12.81
N CYS A 142 -33.10 -7.20 12.26
CA CYS A 142 -34.16 -7.56 11.32
C CYS A 142 -35.58 -7.54 11.88
N ASP A 143 -35.76 -7.48 13.20
CA ASP A 143 -37.07 -7.33 13.87
C ASP A 143 -37.40 -5.86 14.23
N GLY A 144 -36.53 -4.91 13.87
CA GLY A 144 -36.78 -3.48 14.01
C GLY A 144 -36.15 -2.81 15.23
N LYS A 145 -35.44 -3.55 16.09
CA LYS A 145 -34.74 -2.96 17.23
C LYS A 145 -33.52 -2.16 16.76
N ILE A 146 -33.45 -0.89 17.18
CA ILE A 146 -32.30 -0.02 16.94
C ILE A 146 -31.14 -0.49 17.83
N LEU A 147 -30.01 -0.83 17.21
CA LEU A 147 -28.73 -1.14 17.86
C LEU A 147 -27.89 0.13 18.04
N LYS A 148 -27.87 0.98 17.00
CA LYS A 148 -27.15 2.25 17.02
C LYS A 148 -27.87 3.29 16.16
N SER A 149 -27.86 4.52 16.64
CA SER A 149 -28.33 5.71 15.91
C SER A 149 -27.28 6.82 16.02
N GLY A 150 -27.54 7.96 15.38
CA GLY A 150 -26.68 9.13 15.40
C GLY A 150 -25.41 8.96 14.58
N ILE A 151 -25.40 8.03 13.63
CA ILE A 151 -24.23 7.80 12.79
C ILE A 151 -24.25 8.81 11.63
N GLN A 152 -23.20 9.61 11.52
CA GLN A 152 -23.03 10.61 10.48
C GLN A 152 -21.79 10.26 9.65
N GLY A 153 -21.85 10.53 8.35
CA GLY A 153 -20.76 10.25 7.41
C GLY A 153 -20.93 8.95 6.61
N GLN A 154 -19.92 8.65 5.80
CA GLN A 154 -19.88 7.44 4.98
C GLN A 154 -19.43 6.26 5.85
N ILE A 155 -20.14 5.13 5.76
CA ILE A 155 -19.79 3.89 6.45
C ILE A 155 -19.17 2.91 5.44
N THR A 156 -18.01 2.37 5.81
CA THR A 156 -17.38 1.23 5.15
C THR A 156 -17.50 0.01 6.04
N TYR A 157 -18.11 -1.05 5.52
CA TYR A 157 -18.26 -2.33 6.21
C TYR A 157 -17.05 -3.20 5.97
N LEU A 158 -16.53 -3.77 7.05
CA LEU A 158 -15.44 -4.72 7.02
C LEU A 158 -15.81 -5.91 7.91
N GLY A 159 -16.67 -6.79 7.39
CA GLY A 159 -17.25 -7.88 8.16
C GLY A 159 -18.03 -7.36 9.38
N SER A 160 -17.62 -7.78 10.58
CA SER A 160 -18.20 -7.36 11.86
C SER A 160 -17.74 -5.98 12.34
N TRP A 161 -16.95 -5.26 11.55
CA TRP A 161 -16.36 -3.97 11.88
C TRP A 161 -16.89 -2.86 10.98
N LEU A 162 -17.05 -1.67 11.56
CA LEU A 162 -17.49 -0.47 10.87
C LEU A 162 -16.43 0.60 10.94
N LEU A 163 -16.15 1.17 9.78
CA LEU A 163 -15.25 2.30 9.59
C LEU A 163 -16.07 3.48 9.08
N ILE A 164 -15.92 4.64 9.71
CA ILE A 164 -16.68 5.85 9.35
C ILE A 164 -15.72 6.95 8.97
N ASN A 165 -16.05 7.71 7.91
CA ASN A 165 -15.22 8.77 7.35
C ASN A 165 -13.82 8.28 6.94
N THR A 166 -13.77 7.14 6.26
CA THR A 166 -12.56 6.58 5.66
C THR A 166 -12.51 6.87 4.17
N LYS A 167 -11.33 7.23 3.66
CA LYS A 167 -11.15 7.52 2.23
C LYS A 167 -10.54 6.37 1.45
N GLU A 168 -9.45 5.80 1.98
CA GLU A 168 -8.68 4.78 1.30
C GLU A 168 -8.40 3.59 2.21
N ILE A 169 -8.53 2.39 1.65
CA ILE A 169 -8.19 1.12 2.30
C ILE A 169 -7.39 0.31 1.31
N TYR A 170 -6.16 -0.04 1.67
CA TYR A 170 -5.26 -0.83 0.83
C TYR A 170 -4.30 -1.67 1.68
N THR A 171 -3.73 -2.71 1.08
CA THR A 171 -2.72 -3.52 1.73
C THR A 171 -1.30 -3.04 1.41
N ARG A 172 -0.38 -3.26 2.35
CA ARG A 172 1.05 -2.99 2.18
C ARG A 172 1.87 -3.98 3.00
N GLN A 173 2.95 -4.50 2.42
CA GLN A 173 3.96 -5.25 3.17
C GLN A 173 4.83 -4.28 3.97
N LEU A 174 4.85 -4.45 5.29
CA LEU A 174 5.63 -3.64 6.22
C LEU A 174 6.24 -4.56 7.28
N ASP A 175 7.56 -4.47 7.47
CA ASP A 175 8.30 -5.28 8.45
C ASP A 175 8.11 -6.80 8.27
N GLY A 176 7.97 -7.24 7.02
CA GLY A 176 7.71 -8.64 6.68
C GLY A 176 6.29 -9.13 6.97
N VAL A 177 5.38 -8.24 7.35
CA VAL A 177 3.98 -8.54 7.65
C VAL A 177 3.07 -7.76 6.71
N LEU A 178 2.07 -8.44 6.15
CA LEU A 178 1.03 -7.77 5.37
C LEU A 178 0.17 -6.94 6.33
N LYS A 179 0.01 -5.65 6.06
CA LYS A 179 -0.81 -4.75 6.88
C LYS A 179 -1.92 -4.15 6.02
N LEU A 180 -3.10 -4.00 6.60
CA LEU A 180 -4.20 -3.22 6.02
C LEU A 180 -4.04 -1.78 6.51
N ILE A 181 -3.93 -0.86 5.57
CA ILE A 181 -3.72 0.56 5.81
C ILE A 181 -5.03 1.28 5.51
N ILE A 182 -5.55 1.99 6.50
CA ILE A 182 -6.79 2.75 6.43
C ILE A 182 -6.42 4.21 6.66
N VAL A 183 -6.66 5.04 5.65
CA VAL A 183 -6.30 6.45 5.66
C VAL A 183 -7.53 7.33 5.71
N ASN A 184 -7.47 8.33 6.57
CA ASN A 184 -8.40 9.44 6.59
C ASN A 184 -7.67 10.71 6.15
N ASN A 185 -8.20 11.37 5.12
CA ASN A 185 -7.70 12.64 4.60
C ASN A 185 -8.77 13.74 4.66
N GLU A 186 -9.86 13.51 5.40
CA GLU A 186 -10.89 14.52 5.66
C GLU A 186 -10.66 15.17 7.02
N SER A 187 -11.08 16.42 7.19
CA SER A 187 -11.09 17.14 8.47
C SER A 187 -12.18 16.65 9.43
N LYS A 188 -12.60 15.38 9.32
CA LYS A 188 -13.65 14.77 10.13
C LYS A 188 -13.06 13.63 10.95
N ASN A 189 -13.64 13.39 12.12
CA ASN A 189 -13.27 12.25 12.95
C ASN A 189 -13.53 10.94 12.20
N MET A 190 -12.49 10.12 12.09
CA MET A 190 -12.66 8.73 11.71
C MET A 190 -13.19 7.97 12.93
N ARG A 191 -14.10 7.03 12.72
CA ARG A 191 -14.62 6.17 13.79
C ARG A 191 -14.41 4.72 13.43
N PHE A 192 -14.03 3.93 14.44
CA PHE A 192 -13.92 2.48 14.35
C PHE A 192 -14.76 1.87 15.45
N MET A 193 -15.70 1.01 15.05
CA MET A 193 -16.66 0.39 15.96
C MET A 193 -17.02 -1.01 15.50
N THR A 194 -17.60 -1.78 16.41
CA THR A 194 -18.24 -3.05 16.07
C THR A 194 -19.56 -2.82 15.32
N TRP A 195 -20.04 -3.85 14.62
CA TRP A 195 -21.32 -3.83 13.91
C TRP A 195 -22.52 -3.45 14.79
N ASN A 196 -22.49 -3.74 16.09
CA ASN A 196 -23.55 -3.38 17.04
C ASN A 196 -23.35 -2.01 17.70
N GLY A 197 -22.37 -1.22 17.25
CA GLY A 197 -22.21 0.18 17.65
C GLY A 197 -21.38 0.43 18.91
N ILE A 198 -20.59 -0.55 19.38
CA ILE A 198 -19.58 -0.36 20.42
C ILE A 198 -18.41 0.40 19.81
N GLU A 199 -18.22 1.63 20.25
CA GLU A 199 -17.16 2.51 19.76
C GLU A 199 -15.81 2.10 20.34
N ILE A 200 -14.85 1.80 19.46
CA ILE A 200 -13.48 1.45 19.82
C ILE A 200 -12.61 2.70 19.76
N PHE A 201 -12.66 3.41 18.63
CA PHE A 201 -11.95 4.66 18.43
C PHE A 201 -12.86 5.71 17.79
N ASN A 202 -12.75 6.95 18.26
CA ASN A 202 -13.40 8.13 17.71
C ASN A 202 -12.54 9.35 18.03
N ASP A 203 -11.75 9.75 17.06
CA ASP A 203 -10.77 10.82 17.18
C ASP A 203 -10.53 11.40 15.78
N GLU A 204 -9.85 12.54 15.71
CA GLU A 204 -9.28 13.09 14.49
C GLU A 204 -8.09 12.22 14.04
N MET A 205 -8.38 10.98 13.65
CA MET A 205 -7.41 10.01 13.16
C MET A 205 -7.06 10.28 11.70
N PHE A 206 -5.77 10.20 11.38
CA PHE A 206 -5.29 10.23 9.99
C PHE A 206 -4.96 8.83 9.46
N LEU A 207 -4.65 7.88 10.36
CA LEU A 207 -4.16 6.56 9.98
C LEU A 207 -4.62 5.49 10.97
N MET A 208 -5.02 4.35 10.42
CA MET A 208 -5.19 3.11 11.16
C MET A 208 -4.51 1.97 10.41
N ILE A 209 -3.83 1.10 11.15
CA ILE A 209 -3.08 -0.03 10.62
C ILE A 209 -3.59 -1.31 11.29
N ILE A 210 -3.99 -2.29 10.50
CA ILE A 210 -4.35 -3.62 10.98
C ILE A 210 -3.32 -4.62 10.49
N ALA A 211 -2.64 -5.31 11.40
CA ALA A 211 -1.71 -6.38 11.04
C ALA A 211 -2.47 -7.63 10.61
N ASN A 212 -2.07 -8.24 9.49
CA ASN A 212 -2.65 -9.50 9.03
C ASN A 212 -2.32 -10.63 10.02
N LYS A 213 -3.16 -11.66 10.04
CA LYS A 213 -2.91 -12.89 10.78
C LYS A 213 -1.69 -13.62 10.20
N ALA A 214 -0.60 -13.67 10.98
CA ALA A 214 0.54 -14.57 10.74
C ALA A 214 0.52 -15.75 11.72
N SER A 215 1.30 -16.81 11.48
CA SER A 215 1.44 -17.94 12.43
C SER A 215 1.89 -17.39 13.80
N GLY A 216 1.18 -17.75 14.87
CA GLY A 216 1.48 -17.28 16.23
C GLY A 216 1.04 -15.84 16.58
N ASN A 217 0.58 -15.02 15.62
CA ASN A 217 0.20 -13.62 15.86
C ASN A 217 -1.32 -13.41 15.89
N PHE A 218 -1.78 -12.32 16.49
CA PHE A 218 -3.18 -11.86 16.51
C PHE A 218 -3.36 -10.67 15.56
N ASN A 219 -4.60 -10.41 15.09
CA ASN A 219 -4.89 -9.16 14.40
C ASN A 219 -4.84 -8.01 15.43
N ASN A 220 -3.72 -7.29 15.46
CA ASN A 220 -3.62 -6.04 16.21
C ASN A 220 -3.95 -4.86 15.31
N VAL A 221 -4.59 -3.86 15.91
CA VAL A 221 -4.87 -2.56 15.30
C VAL A 221 -4.04 -1.52 16.03
N PHE A 222 -3.41 -0.63 15.27
CA PHE A 222 -2.85 0.61 15.77
C PHE A 222 -3.55 1.78 15.08
N ALA A 223 -4.06 2.71 15.87
CA ALA A 223 -4.75 3.90 15.41
C ALA A 223 -3.95 5.15 15.79
N PHE A 224 -3.85 6.11 14.87
CA PHE A 224 -3.03 7.31 15.03
C PHE A 224 -3.86 8.58 14.80
N ASN A 225 -3.91 9.47 15.79
CA ASN A 225 -4.55 10.78 15.66
C ASN A 225 -3.63 11.85 15.08
N ASN A 226 -4.19 13.01 14.70
CA ASN A 226 -3.44 14.13 14.11
C ASN A 226 -2.33 14.67 15.02
N GLN A 227 -2.41 14.42 16.33
CA GLN A 227 -1.37 14.71 17.31
C GLN A 227 -0.32 13.58 17.43
N ASN A 228 -0.41 12.57 16.57
CA ASN A 228 0.38 11.35 16.56
C ASN A 228 0.32 10.55 17.87
N ARG A 229 -0.78 10.67 18.62
CA ARG A 229 -1.09 9.74 19.69
C ARG A 229 -1.59 8.43 19.12
N MET A 230 -1.27 7.37 19.81
CA MET A 230 -1.54 5.99 19.42
C MET A 230 -2.58 5.39 20.36
N GLY A 231 -3.54 4.68 19.77
CA GLY A 231 -4.39 3.70 20.44
C GLY A 231 -4.21 2.33 19.82
N ALA A 232 -4.63 1.28 20.52
CA ALA A 232 -4.47 -0.09 20.05
C ALA A 232 -5.57 -1.04 20.55
N ILE A 233 -5.80 -2.12 19.81
CA ILE A 233 -6.71 -3.20 20.20
C ILE A 233 -6.28 -4.50 19.51
N TYR A 234 -6.46 -5.64 20.17
CA TYR A 234 -6.53 -6.94 19.48
C TYR A 234 -7.96 -7.20 19.05
N LEU A 235 -8.20 -7.43 17.75
CA LEU A 235 -9.55 -7.67 17.24
C LEU A 235 -10.23 -8.87 17.91
N GLU A 236 -9.44 -9.85 18.37
CA GLU A 236 -9.90 -11.03 19.10
C GLU A 236 -10.27 -10.78 20.57
N ASP A 237 -10.02 -9.60 21.12
CA ASP A 237 -10.28 -9.27 22.52
C ASP A 237 -10.68 -7.80 22.72
N LEU A 238 -12.00 -7.57 22.77
CA LEU A 238 -12.58 -6.25 23.00
C LEU A 238 -12.32 -5.69 24.41
N ASN A 239 -11.75 -6.47 25.34
CA ASN A 239 -11.35 -5.95 26.65
C ASN A 239 -9.95 -5.32 26.66
N SER A 240 -9.18 -5.50 25.58
CA SER A 240 -7.79 -5.06 25.44
C SER A 240 -7.64 -3.68 24.76
N ILE A 241 -8.67 -2.83 24.83
CA ILE A 241 -8.68 -1.51 24.18
C ILE A 241 -7.76 -0.55 24.93
N VAL A 242 -6.76 -0.04 24.20
CA VAL A 242 -5.87 1.04 24.61
C VAL A 242 -6.35 2.34 23.94
N PRO A 243 -6.72 3.39 24.69
CA PRO A 243 -7.21 4.64 24.13
C PRO A 243 -6.11 5.38 23.35
N ILE A 244 -6.51 6.30 22.48
CA ILE A 244 -5.60 7.09 21.62
C ILE A 244 -4.94 8.23 22.42
N GLU A 245 -4.09 7.87 23.36
CA GLU A 245 -3.47 8.82 24.30
C GLU A 245 -1.95 8.66 24.38
N TYR A 246 -1.43 7.53 23.93
CA TYR A 246 -0.03 7.15 24.15
C TYR A 246 0.88 7.67 23.03
N SER A 247 2.14 7.94 23.37
CA SER A 247 3.14 8.32 22.37
C SER A 247 3.62 7.13 21.55
N GLU A 248 3.66 5.94 22.16
CA GLU A 248 4.06 4.71 21.49
C GLU A 248 3.36 3.52 22.14
N ILE A 249 2.97 2.55 21.33
CA ILE A 249 2.39 1.29 21.76
C ILE A 249 3.08 0.17 20.98
N ARG A 250 3.45 -0.91 21.68
CA ARG A 250 3.97 -2.13 21.05
C ARG A 250 3.29 -3.38 21.60
N THR A 251 3.28 -4.44 20.81
CA THR A 251 2.75 -5.74 21.21
C THR A 251 3.76 -6.51 22.05
N ILE A 252 3.26 -7.31 23.00
CA ILE A 252 4.08 -8.29 23.72
C ILE A 252 3.96 -9.64 22.99
N SER A 253 5.08 -10.17 22.51
CA SER A 253 5.10 -11.44 21.79
C SER A 253 4.53 -12.59 22.65
N GLY A 254 3.63 -13.38 22.07
CA GLY A 254 2.97 -14.50 22.75
C GLY A 254 1.85 -14.11 23.73
N LYS A 255 1.57 -12.81 23.92
CA LYS A 255 0.50 -12.32 24.81
C LYS A 255 -0.46 -11.40 24.06
N ARG A 256 -1.69 -11.28 24.56
CA ARG A 256 -2.69 -10.28 24.12
C ARG A 256 -2.60 -9.03 25.00
N GLU A 257 -1.38 -8.54 25.17
CA GLU A 257 -1.07 -7.40 26.03
C GLU A 257 -0.26 -6.40 25.23
N PHE A 258 -0.46 -5.12 25.55
CA PHE A 258 0.29 -4.01 24.97
C PHE A 258 1.22 -3.42 26.01
N GLU A 259 2.42 -3.03 25.58
CA GLU A 259 3.26 -2.10 26.33
C GLU A 259 3.08 -0.70 25.77
N VAL A 260 2.98 0.27 26.66
CA VAL A 260 2.65 1.66 26.34
C VAL A 260 3.68 2.59 26.96
N LYS A 261 3.79 3.79 26.40
CA LYS A 261 4.42 4.94 27.06
C LYS A 261 3.74 6.24 26.67
N LEU A 262 3.47 7.10 27.65
CA LEU A 262 2.83 8.39 27.47
C LEU A 262 3.75 9.43 26.81
N HIS A 263 5.05 9.31 27.09
CA HIS A 263 6.07 10.17 26.53
C HIS A 263 7.19 9.34 25.87
N PRO A 264 7.77 9.76 24.72
CA PRO A 264 8.80 8.95 24.04
C PRO A 264 10.05 8.64 24.86
N ALA A 265 10.35 9.46 25.87
CA ALA A 265 11.45 9.28 26.82
C ALA A 265 11.12 8.36 28.01
N ASP A 266 9.85 8.00 28.21
CA ASP A 266 9.46 7.08 29.28
C ASP A 266 9.88 5.65 28.94
N LYS A 267 9.98 4.83 30.00
CA LYS A 267 10.12 3.38 29.82
C LYS A 267 8.76 2.81 29.46
N PHE A 268 8.77 1.81 28.59
CA PHE A 268 7.59 0.98 28.37
C PHE A 268 7.15 0.28 29.64
N HIS A 269 5.84 0.23 29.85
CA HIS A 269 5.19 -0.62 30.85
C HIS A 269 3.94 -1.27 30.25
N VAL A 270 3.51 -2.37 30.85
CA VAL A 270 2.30 -3.07 30.42
C VAL A 270 1.09 -2.17 30.67
N TYR A 271 0.26 -1.97 29.65
CA TYR A 271 -0.95 -1.18 29.76
C TYR A 271 -1.89 -1.75 30.81
N ASN A 272 -2.41 -0.86 31.65
CA ASN A 272 -3.43 -1.19 32.62
C ASN A 272 -4.54 -0.15 32.58
N LYS A 273 -5.74 -0.57 32.14
CA LYS A 273 -6.92 0.29 32.03
C LYS A 273 -7.34 0.98 33.33
N THR A 274 -6.89 0.51 34.50
CA THR A 274 -7.20 1.15 35.79
C THR A 274 -6.22 2.26 36.16
N MET A 275 -5.07 2.32 35.50
CA MET A 275 -4.12 3.42 35.65
C MET A 275 -4.61 4.59 34.79
N ASN A 276 -5.16 5.63 35.42
CA ASN A 276 -5.54 6.88 34.76
C ASN A 276 -4.29 7.74 34.54
N GLU A 277 -3.41 7.30 33.65
CA GLU A 277 -2.17 7.98 33.35
C GLU A 277 -2.45 9.16 32.42
N LYS A 278 -1.99 10.36 32.79
CA LYS A 278 -2.08 11.54 31.94
C LYS A 278 -0.70 12.15 31.77
N PHE A 279 -0.36 12.44 30.52
CA PHE A 279 0.83 13.20 30.23
C PHE A 279 0.64 14.65 30.68
N ILE A 280 1.52 15.12 31.56
CA ILE A 280 1.59 16.52 31.99
C ILE A 280 3.00 17.01 31.65
N PRO A 281 3.16 17.92 30.69
CA PRO A 281 4.48 18.42 30.33
C PRO A 281 5.06 19.21 31.52
N LYS A 282 6.34 18.97 31.83
CA LYS A 282 7.05 19.72 32.87
C LYS A 282 7.30 21.17 32.46
N ASN A 283 7.47 21.41 31.16
CA ASN A 283 7.78 22.72 30.58
C ASN A 283 7.33 22.81 29.10
N PRO A 284 7.33 24.01 28.50
CA PRO A 284 6.96 24.19 27.09
C PRO A 284 7.82 23.42 26.09
N GLY A 285 9.12 23.25 26.35
CA GLY A 285 10.03 22.49 25.47
C GLY A 285 9.62 21.03 25.33
N GLU A 286 9.28 20.38 26.44
CA GLU A 286 8.74 19.02 26.45
C GLU A 286 7.39 18.94 25.71
N GLN A 287 6.52 19.93 25.89
CA GLN A 287 5.26 19.99 25.14
C GLN A 287 5.50 20.13 23.63
N PHE A 288 6.44 20.99 23.19
CA PHE A 288 6.81 21.12 21.79
C PHE A 288 7.34 19.81 21.20
N TYR A 289 8.13 19.06 21.97
CA TYR A 289 8.63 17.75 21.54
C TYR A 289 7.47 16.77 21.29
N VAL A 290 6.54 16.66 22.23
CA VAL A 290 5.35 15.79 22.12
C VAL A 290 4.45 16.18 20.95
N GLU A 291 4.27 17.48 20.73
CA GLU A 291 3.50 18.03 19.59
C GLU A 291 4.27 17.95 18.27
N ARG A 292 5.47 17.34 18.25
CA ARG A 292 6.37 17.21 17.10
C ARG A 292 6.83 18.55 16.50
N LYS A 293 6.74 19.63 17.27
CA LYS A 293 7.32 20.95 16.96
C LYS A 293 8.80 20.92 17.31
N TYR A 294 9.54 20.03 16.65
CA TYR A 294 10.93 19.70 17.01
C TYR A 294 11.86 20.91 16.93
N GLU A 295 11.67 21.79 15.93
CA GLU A 295 12.44 23.02 15.83
C GLU A 295 12.19 23.98 17.00
N ASP A 296 10.94 24.10 17.45
CA ASP A 296 10.59 24.96 18.59
C ASP A 296 11.08 24.36 19.91
N CYS A 297 11.06 23.04 20.05
CA CYS A 297 11.71 22.31 21.15
C CYS A 297 13.21 22.65 21.22
N ILE A 298 13.92 22.56 20.09
CA ILE A 298 15.35 22.88 20.02
C ILE A 298 15.60 24.35 20.36
N LYS A 299 14.82 25.28 19.79
CA LYS A 299 14.94 26.73 20.07
C LYS A 299 14.71 27.05 21.54
N TYR A 300 13.69 26.45 22.16
CA TYR A 300 13.38 26.64 23.57
C TYR A 300 14.56 26.22 24.44
N TYR A 301 15.03 24.98 24.27
CA TYR A 301 16.12 24.41 25.08
C TYR A 301 17.52 24.94 24.75
N ALA A 302 17.69 25.63 23.61
CA ALA A 302 18.90 26.39 23.32
C ALA A 302 19.06 27.64 24.19
N THR A 303 17.97 28.10 24.82
CA THR A 303 17.96 29.28 25.69
C THR A 303 17.69 28.94 27.16
N GLU A 304 16.82 27.97 27.41
CA GLU A 304 16.41 27.56 28.75
C GLU A 304 17.07 26.23 29.15
N GLY A 305 17.73 26.20 30.31
CA GLY A 305 18.20 24.94 30.89
C GLY A 305 19.23 24.16 30.06
N VAL A 306 19.98 24.80 29.15
CA VAL A 306 20.93 24.13 28.21
C VAL A 306 21.86 23.10 28.89
N ALA A 307 22.22 23.34 30.15
CA ALA A 307 23.11 22.47 30.91
C ALA A 307 22.42 21.25 31.56
N ASP A 308 21.09 21.24 31.70
CA ASP A 308 20.35 20.20 32.40
C ASP A 308 20.07 18.97 31.53
N ALA A 309 19.94 17.82 32.18
CA ALA A 309 19.83 16.52 31.52
C ALA A 309 18.49 16.33 30.77
N ASP A 310 17.42 17.03 31.17
CA ASP A 310 16.13 17.02 30.47
C ASP A 310 16.27 17.82 29.16
N SER A 311 16.75 19.05 29.22
CA SER A 311 16.99 19.90 28.05
C SER A 311 17.84 19.21 26.97
N LYS A 312 18.93 18.55 27.39
CA LYS A 312 19.78 17.77 26.50
C LYS A 312 19.05 16.57 25.89
N LEU A 313 18.28 15.83 26.69
CA LEU A 313 17.51 14.66 26.22
C LEU A 313 16.52 15.07 25.13
N TYR A 314 15.71 16.11 25.38
CA TYR A 314 14.67 16.54 24.45
C TYR A 314 15.27 17.18 23.19
N SER A 315 16.30 18.02 23.32
CA SER A 315 16.97 18.64 22.17
C SER A 315 17.62 17.59 21.26
N ALA A 316 18.35 16.64 21.85
CA ALA A 316 18.97 15.55 21.08
C ALA A 316 17.92 14.64 20.45
N SER A 317 16.84 14.32 21.17
CA SER A 317 15.76 13.51 20.63
C SER A 317 15.04 14.20 19.48
N ALA A 318 14.87 15.53 19.54
CA ALA A 318 14.30 16.33 18.45
C ALA A 318 15.20 16.32 17.21
N LEU A 319 16.50 16.60 17.38
CA LEU A 319 17.50 16.54 16.30
C LEU A 319 17.54 15.16 15.63
N LYS A 320 17.61 14.10 16.45
CA LYS A 320 17.57 12.71 16.01
C LYS A 320 16.32 12.43 15.18
N THR A 321 15.14 12.81 15.69
CA THR A 321 13.87 12.52 14.98
C THR A 321 13.79 13.26 13.64
N ILE A 322 14.21 14.53 13.58
CA ILE A 322 14.30 15.27 12.31
C ILE A 322 15.18 14.49 11.31
N ALA A 323 16.36 14.03 11.75
CA ALA A 323 17.27 13.29 10.90
C ALA A 323 16.68 11.94 10.44
N ILE A 324 16.09 11.17 11.35
CA ILE A 324 15.44 9.88 11.05
C ILE A 324 14.36 10.03 9.98
N LEU A 325 13.50 11.06 10.09
CA LEU A 325 12.47 11.32 9.09
C LEU A 325 13.06 11.56 7.69
N LYS A 326 14.19 12.29 7.61
CA LYS A 326 14.92 12.49 6.35
C LYS A 326 15.56 11.20 5.83
N VAL A 327 16.07 10.33 6.70
CA VAL A 327 16.59 8.99 6.31
C VAL A 327 15.46 8.10 5.76
N ILE A 328 14.28 8.10 6.38
CA ILE A 328 13.12 7.34 5.89
C ILE A 328 12.65 7.87 4.53
N GLN A 329 12.65 9.18 4.32
CA GLN A 329 12.36 9.76 3.00
C GLN A 329 13.35 9.30 1.94
N LEU A 330 14.65 9.28 2.26
CA LEU A 330 15.69 8.72 1.38
C LEU A 330 15.43 7.25 1.08
N GLN A 331 15.15 6.42 2.10
CA GLN A 331 14.84 5.01 1.93
C GLN A 331 13.67 4.80 0.97
N ASN A 332 12.54 5.50 1.19
CA ASN A 332 11.36 5.40 0.35
C ASN A 332 11.65 5.81 -1.10
N HIS A 333 12.45 6.85 -1.30
CA HIS A 333 12.89 7.28 -2.62
C HIS A 333 13.76 6.21 -3.29
N VAL A 334 14.77 5.66 -2.61
CA VAL A 334 15.66 4.63 -3.16
C VAL A 334 14.88 3.37 -3.54
N GLN A 335 13.89 2.99 -2.73
CA GLN A 335 13.07 1.80 -2.98
C GLN A 335 12.01 2.01 -4.07
N ALA A 336 11.44 3.21 -4.20
CA ALA A 336 10.43 3.54 -5.21
C ALA A 336 10.58 4.99 -5.73
N PRO A 337 11.57 5.26 -6.61
CA PRO A 337 11.91 6.63 -7.03
C PRO A 337 10.81 7.35 -7.79
N SER A 338 9.98 6.62 -8.53
CA SER A 338 8.88 7.16 -9.34
C SER A 338 7.69 7.63 -8.49
N ALA A 339 7.49 7.02 -7.32
CA ALA A 339 6.38 7.32 -6.43
C ALA A 339 6.75 8.36 -5.36
N ASN A 340 8.05 8.50 -5.03
CA ASN A 340 8.50 9.32 -3.93
C ASN A 340 9.54 10.33 -4.42
N GLN A 341 9.25 11.63 -4.36
CA GLN A 341 10.24 12.66 -4.67
C GLN A 341 11.17 12.89 -3.48
N LEU A 342 12.48 12.95 -3.73
CA LEU A 342 13.46 13.32 -2.72
C LEU A 342 13.64 14.85 -2.72
N LYS A 343 12.95 15.53 -1.82
CA LYS A 343 13.09 16.99 -1.60
C LYS A 343 14.01 17.27 -0.43
N ASP A 344 14.77 18.37 -0.51
CA ASP A 344 15.57 18.91 0.60
C ASP A 344 16.54 17.90 1.27
N TYR A 345 17.02 16.94 0.48
CA TYR A 345 17.97 15.94 0.95
C TYR A 345 19.40 16.48 0.96
N ASN A 346 20.01 16.49 2.15
CA ASN A 346 21.40 16.85 2.35
C ASN A 346 22.08 15.82 3.25
N TYR A 347 22.92 14.96 2.66
CA TYR A 347 23.62 13.89 3.37
C TYR A 347 24.43 14.41 4.58
N ASN A 348 25.20 15.49 4.39
CA ASN A 348 26.07 16.02 5.43
C ASN A 348 25.26 16.62 6.59
N GLU A 349 24.16 17.31 6.28
CA GLU A 349 23.26 17.86 7.28
C GLU A 349 22.64 16.75 8.14
N ILE A 350 22.07 15.71 7.52
CA ILE A 350 21.45 14.58 8.24
C ILE A 350 22.49 13.86 9.11
N LYS A 351 23.70 13.63 8.57
CA LYS A 351 24.81 13.02 9.30
C LYS A 351 25.25 13.88 10.49
N SER A 352 25.31 15.21 10.33
CA SER A 352 25.60 16.12 11.45
C SER A 352 24.55 16.01 12.53
N LEU A 353 23.26 16.11 12.18
CA LEU A 353 22.16 16.05 13.14
C LEU A 353 22.19 14.77 14.00
N LEU A 354 22.49 13.61 13.41
CA LEU A 354 22.61 12.34 14.14
C LEU A 354 23.82 12.32 15.08
N ASN A 355 24.98 12.82 14.63
CA ASN A 355 26.19 12.89 15.45
C ASN A 355 26.08 13.90 16.59
N ASP A 356 25.47 15.06 16.32
CA ASP A 356 25.22 16.11 17.31
C ASP A 356 24.25 15.57 18.37
N ALA A 357 23.16 14.91 17.96
CA ALA A 357 22.25 14.25 18.89
C ALA A 357 22.95 13.20 19.76
N LYS A 358 23.79 12.35 19.16
CA LYS A 358 24.58 11.34 19.90
C LYS A 358 25.50 11.98 20.94
N THR A 359 26.25 13.00 20.55
CA THR A 359 27.18 13.72 21.45
C THR A 359 26.44 14.35 22.64
N ILE A 360 25.27 14.97 22.39
CA ILE A 360 24.44 15.56 23.44
C ILE A 360 23.89 14.47 24.39
N LEU A 361 23.46 13.31 23.87
CA LEU A 361 22.96 12.20 24.67
C LEU A 361 24.05 11.56 25.53
N GLU A 362 25.26 11.40 25.01
CA GLU A 362 26.42 10.90 25.77
C GLU A 362 26.75 11.84 26.94
N SER A 363 26.72 13.16 26.68
CA SER A 363 26.87 14.17 27.73
C SER A 363 25.76 14.07 28.78
N ALA A 364 24.50 13.98 28.37
CA ALA A 364 23.37 13.85 29.29
C ALA A 364 23.45 12.57 30.14
N MET A 365 23.83 11.45 29.52
CA MET A 365 23.99 10.15 30.20
C MET A 365 25.07 10.18 31.28
N SER A 366 26.14 10.97 31.10
CA SER A 366 27.16 11.16 32.13
C SER A 366 26.67 11.97 33.33
N GLN A 367 25.63 12.80 33.14
CA GLN A 367 25.05 13.66 34.18
C GLN A 367 23.85 13.01 34.89
N ASP A 368 23.08 12.17 34.18
CA ASP A 368 21.91 11.48 34.70
C ASP A 368 22.05 9.95 34.54
N THR A 369 22.38 9.32 35.66
CA THR A 369 22.57 7.87 35.75
C THR A 369 21.26 7.10 36.00
N LEU A 370 20.15 7.77 36.31
CA LEU A 370 18.85 7.12 36.53
C LEU A 370 18.20 6.70 35.22
N ARG A 371 18.47 7.45 34.15
CA ARG A 371 17.95 7.22 32.79
C ARG A 371 18.99 6.68 31.80
N THR A 372 20.12 6.14 32.27
CA THR A 372 21.17 5.58 31.40
C THR A 372 20.65 4.65 30.31
N LYS A 373 19.68 3.77 30.62
CA LYS A 373 19.07 2.88 29.61
C LYS A 373 18.35 3.65 28.49
N VAL A 374 17.64 4.72 28.82
CA VAL A 374 16.93 5.57 27.85
C VAL A 374 17.93 6.30 26.96
N TYR A 375 18.99 6.87 27.54
CA TYR A 375 20.05 7.50 26.76
C TYR A 375 20.74 6.52 25.82
N GLN A 376 21.12 5.34 26.33
CA GLN A 376 21.78 4.30 25.53
C GLN A 376 20.90 3.81 24.37
N GLU A 377 19.61 3.62 24.60
CA GLU A 377 18.67 3.26 23.54
C GLU A 377 18.59 4.33 22.45
N ASN A 378 18.58 5.62 22.84
CA ASN A 378 18.59 6.72 21.87
C ASN A 378 19.91 6.82 21.10
N ILE A 379 21.05 6.59 21.75
CA ILE A 379 22.38 6.56 21.11
C ILE A 379 22.45 5.41 20.10
N ASN A 380 22.04 4.19 20.50
CA ASN A 380 22.02 3.04 19.61
C ASN A 380 21.13 3.29 18.38
N ASN A 381 19.99 3.98 18.57
CA ASN A 381 19.14 4.39 17.46
C ASN A 381 19.87 5.35 16.51
N CYS A 382 20.62 6.33 17.01
CA CYS A 382 21.43 7.19 16.15
C CYS A 382 22.42 6.38 15.30
N ASP A 383 23.11 5.41 15.90
CA ASP A 383 24.08 4.55 15.20
C ASP A 383 23.42 3.73 14.08
N VAL A 384 22.28 3.09 14.36
CA VAL A 384 21.51 2.34 13.36
C VAL A 384 21.12 3.24 12.17
N TYR A 385 20.66 4.46 12.44
CA TYR A 385 20.23 5.37 11.37
C TYR A 385 21.39 6.03 10.63
N LEU A 386 22.56 6.16 11.24
CA LEU A 386 23.80 6.53 10.55
C LEU A 386 24.17 5.45 9.53
N ASP A 387 24.15 4.17 9.93
CA ASP A 387 24.43 3.05 9.04
C ASP A 387 23.43 2.97 7.87
N LEU A 388 22.13 3.15 8.16
CA LEU A 388 21.08 3.20 7.14
C LEU A 388 21.26 4.40 6.19
N LEU A 389 21.59 5.58 6.71
CA LEU A 389 21.88 6.76 5.90
C LEU A 389 23.04 6.49 4.94
N GLU A 390 24.14 5.89 5.42
CA GLU A 390 25.28 5.53 4.59
C GLU A 390 24.90 4.51 3.51
N THR A 391 24.17 3.48 3.89
CA THR A 391 23.67 2.43 2.98
C THR A 391 22.80 3.02 1.87
N TYR A 392 21.77 3.79 2.22
CA TYR A 392 20.85 4.35 1.22
C TYR A 392 21.48 5.48 0.41
N HIS A 393 22.40 6.25 0.99
CA HIS A 393 23.15 7.26 0.24
C HIS A 393 24.09 6.62 -0.80
N ALA A 394 24.75 5.51 -0.44
CA ALA A 394 25.53 4.72 -1.38
C ALA A 394 24.66 4.16 -2.50
N GLN A 395 23.50 3.58 -2.18
CA GLN A 395 22.53 3.10 -3.18
C GLN A 395 22.04 4.23 -4.10
N LEU A 396 21.77 5.42 -3.55
CA LEU A 396 21.40 6.59 -4.35
C LEU A 396 22.51 6.99 -5.34
N LYS A 397 23.77 6.96 -4.90
CA LYS A 397 24.94 7.20 -5.77
C LYS A 397 25.10 6.10 -6.83
N GLU A 398 24.92 4.84 -6.47
CA GLU A 398 24.95 3.71 -7.43
C GLU A 398 23.83 3.78 -8.46
N ASN A 399 22.65 4.23 -8.05
CA ASN A 399 21.48 4.39 -8.91
C ASN A 399 21.48 5.70 -9.70
N SER A 400 22.52 6.52 -9.56
CA SER A 400 22.69 7.70 -10.41
C SER A 400 22.83 7.29 -11.88
N PHE A 401 22.22 8.06 -12.77
CA PHE A 401 22.21 7.80 -14.21
C PHE A 401 23.61 7.52 -14.79
N GLY A 402 24.64 8.23 -14.31
CA GLY A 402 26.03 8.01 -14.72
C GLY A 402 26.58 6.64 -14.33
N ASN A 403 26.26 6.13 -13.14
CA ASN A 403 26.71 4.80 -12.69
C ASN A 403 25.90 3.66 -13.32
N GLN A 404 24.61 3.85 -13.60
CA GLN A 404 23.82 2.90 -14.37
C GLN A 404 24.31 2.78 -15.82
N LEU A 405 24.64 3.92 -16.45
CA LEU A 405 25.25 3.96 -17.77
C LEU A 405 26.61 3.24 -17.77
N LEU A 406 27.45 3.49 -16.76
CA LEU A 406 28.74 2.81 -16.61
C LEU A 406 28.60 1.29 -16.43
N LYS A 407 27.67 0.83 -15.58
CA LYS A 407 27.36 -0.60 -15.40
C LYS A 407 26.88 -1.25 -16.70
N SER A 408 26.02 -0.57 -17.46
CA SER A 408 25.54 -1.05 -18.77
C SER A 408 26.68 -1.18 -19.80
N ILE A 409 27.56 -0.18 -19.87
CA ILE A 409 28.73 -0.20 -20.75
C ILE A 409 29.68 -1.36 -20.37
N LEU A 410 30.01 -1.51 -19.08
CA LEU A 410 30.89 -2.58 -18.61
C LEU A 410 30.31 -3.98 -18.83
N ALA A 411 29.00 -4.16 -18.63
CA ALA A 411 28.31 -5.42 -18.94
C ALA A 411 28.38 -5.75 -20.44
N GLY A 412 28.15 -4.75 -21.30
CA GLY A 412 28.28 -4.90 -22.75
C GLY A 412 29.69 -5.28 -23.19
N ILE A 413 30.72 -4.66 -22.59
CA ILE A 413 32.13 -4.99 -22.85
C ILE A 413 32.46 -6.42 -22.38
N SER A 414 32.02 -6.80 -21.18
CA SER A 414 32.24 -8.15 -20.65
C SER A 414 31.59 -9.23 -21.53
N GLU A 415 30.38 -8.97 -22.02
CA GLU A 415 29.66 -9.91 -22.89
C GLU A 415 30.34 -10.00 -24.26
N GLY A 416 30.80 -8.87 -24.81
CA GLY A 416 31.60 -8.82 -26.03
C GLY A 416 32.91 -9.61 -25.92
N LEU A 417 33.61 -9.50 -24.79
CA LEU A 417 34.84 -10.25 -24.51
C LEU A 417 34.58 -11.76 -24.38
N LYS A 418 33.50 -12.17 -23.72
CA LYS A 418 33.09 -13.58 -23.65
C LYS A 418 32.78 -14.15 -25.03
N GLN A 419 32.03 -13.42 -25.86
CA GLN A 419 31.70 -13.85 -27.21
C GLN A 419 32.93 -13.94 -28.12
N ALA A 420 33.89 -13.00 -27.97
CA ALA A 420 35.16 -13.06 -28.68
C ALA A 420 36.01 -14.27 -28.25
N ALA A 421 36.06 -14.58 -26.95
CA ALA A 421 36.76 -15.74 -26.42
C ALA A 421 36.11 -17.07 -26.87
N VAL A 422 34.78 -17.15 -26.93
CA VAL A 422 34.07 -18.34 -27.45
C VAL A 422 34.34 -18.50 -28.96
N LYS A 423 34.36 -17.40 -29.72
CA LYS A 423 34.73 -17.44 -31.15
C LYS A 423 36.17 -17.87 -31.39
N SER A 424 37.13 -17.42 -30.57
CA SER A 424 38.53 -17.82 -30.72
C SER A 424 38.73 -19.30 -30.37
N ILE A 425 38.06 -19.80 -29.31
CA ILE A 425 38.07 -21.22 -28.94
C ILE A 425 37.49 -22.08 -30.07
N ASN A 426 36.34 -21.70 -30.64
CA ASN A 426 35.71 -22.43 -31.74
C ASN A 426 36.53 -22.37 -33.05
N ALA A 427 37.24 -21.27 -33.32
CA ALA A 427 38.14 -21.16 -34.46
C ALA A 427 39.38 -22.04 -34.31
N SER A 428 39.92 -22.18 -33.09
CA SER A 428 41.04 -23.09 -32.81
C SER A 428 40.66 -24.58 -32.90
N SER A 429 39.43 -24.97 -32.54
CA SER A 429 38.96 -26.36 -32.68
C SER A 429 38.64 -26.77 -34.12
N LEU A 430 38.34 -25.82 -35.00
CA LEU A 430 38.07 -26.07 -36.43
C LEU A 430 39.33 -26.29 -37.29
N ASN A 431 40.51 -25.89 -36.79
CA ASN A 431 41.79 -26.07 -37.50
C ASN A 431 42.55 -27.36 -37.13
N ILE A 432 42.10 -28.12 -36.12
CA ILE A 432 42.73 -29.40 -35.72
C ILE A 432 42.05 -30.61 -36.39
N GLY A 433 40.85 -30.44 -36.97
CA GLY A 433 40.02 -31.55 -37.48
C GLY A 433 40.05 -31.83 -38.99
N LYS A 434 40.90 -31.17 -39.79
CA LYS A 434 40.86 -31.28 -41.27
C LYS A 434 42.09 -31.90 -41.95
N ASN A 435 42.94 -32.62 -41.21
CA ASN A 435 43.98 -33.45 -41.80
C ASN A 435 43.90 -34.87 -41.25
N SER A 436 43.12 -35.75 -41.88
CA SER A 436 43.29 -37.23 -41.86
C SER A 436 42.30 -37.93 -42.82
N HIS A 437 42.83 -38.44 -43.94
CA HIS A 437 42.41 -39.64 -44.73
C HIS A 437 41.09 -39.56 -45.54
N SER A 438 40.96 -40.03 -46.79
CA SER A 438 41.77 -40.96 -47.60
C SER A 438 41.39 -40.91 -49.11
N THR A 439 42.41 -40.80 -49.97
CA THR A 439 42.73 -41.53 -51.22
C THR A 439 41.66 -41.91 -52.27
N ALA A 440 41.89 -41.56 -53.54
CA ALA A 440 42.29 -42.50 -54.61
C ALA A 440 42.45 -41.85 -56.01
N ASN A 441 43.43 -42.37 -56.76
CA ASN A 441 43.69 -42.31 -58.21
C ASN A 441 44.55 -41.19 -58.79
N ASP A 442 45.85 -41.53 -58.87
CA ASP A 442 46.78 -41.27 -59.97
C ASP A 442 46.13 -41.52 -61.35
N ASP A 443 46.37 -40.65 -62.34
CA ASP A 443 47.53 -40.75 -63.25
C ASP A 443 47.39 -39.80 -64.46
N GLY A 444 48.51 -39.28 -64.96
CA GLY A 444 48.65 -39.01 -66.40
C GLY A 444 48.61 -37.57 -66.92
N ARG A 445 49.68 -36.82 -66.66
CA ARG A 445 50.42 -35.90 -67.58
C ARG A 445 49.74 -35.50 -68.91
N HIS A 446 49.61 -34.19 -69.18
CA HIS A 446 50.54 -33.47 -70.06
C HIS A 446 50.31 -31.95 -70.04
N ASN A 447 51.42 -31.25 -70.21
CA ASN A 447 51.65 -29.82 -70.07
C ASN A 447 51.72 -29.18 -71.48
N SER A 448 50.90 -28.15 -71.78
CA SER A 448 51.27 -27.07 -72.71
C SER A 448 50.18 -25.97 -72.84
N SER A 449 50.60 -24.75 -72.49
CA SER A 449 50.30 -23.43 -73.09
C SER A 449 48.88 -23.11 -73.60
N THR A 450 48.24 -22.15 -72.93
CA THR A 450 47.48 -21.06 -73.60
C THR A 450 47.40 -19.84 -72.69
N SER A 451 47.74 -18.67 -73.24
CA SER A 451 47.52 -17.33 -72.69
C SER A 451 46.20 -16.74 -73.21
N ASN A 452 45.67 -15.72 -72.49
CA ASN A 452 44.40 -14.99 -72.68
C ASN A 452 43.13 -15.78 -72.28
N SER A 453 42.16 -15.23 -71.53
CA SER A 453 41.70 -13.84 -71.42
C SER A 453 41.76 -13.29 -69.98
N THR A 454 42.10 -12.03 -69.67
CA THR A 454 41.50 -10.71 -70.01
C THR A 454 39.99 -10.56 -69.74
N GLY A 455 39.66 -9.51 -68.99
CA GLY A 455 38.31 -8.98 -68.80
C GLY A 455 37.76 -9.30 -67.41
N SER A 456 37.98 -8.50 -66.36
CA SER A 456 37.54 -7.10 -66.23
C SER A 456 36.16 -6.87 -66.82
N SER A 457 35.18 -6.68 -65.94
CA SER A 457 34.17 -5.60 -65.93
C SER A 457 32.91 -6.11 -65.23
N ASN A 458 32.73 -5.70 -63.98
CA ASN A 458 31.89 -4.56 -63.60
C ASN A 458 30.38 -4.83 -63.75
N SER A 459 29.72 -5.09 -62.63
CA SER A 459 28.56 -4.33 -62.14
C SER A 459 28.21 -4.89 -60.75
N SER A 460 28.11 -4.16 -59.66
CA SER A 460 28.29 -2.75 -59.36
C SER A 460 28.75 -2.69 -57.91
N ASN A 461 29.80 -1.93 -57.68
CA ASN A 461 30.14 -1.38 -56.39
C ASN A 461 28.87 -0.70 -55.82
N SER A 462 28.29 -1.23 -54.75
CA SER A 462 27.52 -0.38 -53.85
C SER A 462 28.27 -0.39 -52.55
N GLY A 463 28.82 0.77 -52.17
CA GLY A 463 29.40 1.03 -50.85
C GLY A 463 28.31 0.99 -49.78
N GLY A 464 27.62 -0.15 -49.70
CA GLY A 464 26.56 -0.42 -48.76
C GLY A 464 27.17 -0.88 -47.45
N LEU A 465 26.79 -0.18 -46.39
CA LEU A 465 27.10 -0.57 -45.02
C LEU A 465 26.59 -1.99 -44.79
N SER A 466 27.31 -2.79 -43.99
CA SER A 466 26.87 -4.14 -43.65
C SER A 466 25.49 -4.13 -42.98
N ASP A 467 24.71 -5.20 -43.15
CA ASP A 467 23.34 -5.29 -42.61
C ASP A 467 23.26 -4.97 -41.11
N GLY A 468 24.29 -5.32 -40.35
CA GLY A 468 24.41 -4.99 -38.92
C GLY A 468 24.61 -3.50 -38.66
N VAL A 469 25.38 -2.80 -39.51
CA VAL A 469 25.56 -1.34 -39.43
C VAL A 469 24.29 -0.62 -39.87
N GLN A 470 23.60 -1.12 -40.91
CA GLN A 470 22.32 -0.56 -41.35
C GLN A 470 21.22 -0.68 -40.29
N ASN A 471 21.15 -1.81 -39.58
CA ASN A 471 20.21 -1.98 -38.46
C ASN A 471 20.51 -1.02 -37.29
N ARG A 472 21.81 -0.81 -36.98
CA ARG A 472 22.22 0.17 -35.94
C ARG A 472 21.88 1.60 -36.35
N ILE A 473 22.09 1.97 -37.61
CA ILE A 473 21.71 3.28 -38.13
C ILE A 473 20.21 3.50 -38.01
N ARG A 474 19.37 2.52 -38.42
CA ARG A 474 17.90 2.60 -38.25
C ARG A 474 17.48 2.79 -36.79
N GLN A 475 18.18 2.15 -35.85
CA GLN A 475 17.90 2.33 -34.42
C GLN A 475 18.29 3.73 -33.92
N VAL A 476 19.44 4.26 -34.36
CA VAL A 476 19.87 5.61 -33.99
C VAL A 476 18.97 6.67 -34.64
N GLU A 477 18.49 6.46 -35.87
CA GLU A 477 17.49 7.32 -36.53
C GLU A 477 16.17 7.37 -35.74
N LYS A 478 15.71 6.23 -35.22
CA LYS A 478 14.53 6.18 -34.33
C LYS A 478 14.76 6.98 -33.04
N ASN A 479 15.96 6.94 -32.48
CA ASN A 479 16.31 7.72 -31.30
C ASN A 479 16.33 9.23 -31.62
N ILE A 480 16.84 9.63 -32.79
CA ILE A 480 16.78 11.03 -33.23
C ILE A 480 15.33 11.50 -33.37
N ALA A 481 14.43 10.68 -33.92
CA ALA A 481 13.02 11.03 -34.06
C ALA A 481 12.36 11.25 -32.69
N ASN A 482 12.56 10.33 -31.74
CA ASN A 482 12.03 10.45 -30.38
C ASN A 482 12.60 11.69 -29.66
N GLU A 483 13.91 11.93 -29.78
CA GLU A 483 14.57 13.08 -29.15
C GLU A 483 14.12 14.42 -29.75
N THR A 484 13.80 14.42 -31.05
CA THR A 484 13.22 15.59 -31.73
C THR A 484 11.81 15.89 -31.23
N GLU A 485 11.00 14.88 -30.95
CA GLU A 485 9.68 15.04 -30.34
C GLU A 485 9.80 15.62 -28.92
N TYR A 486 10.73 15.10 -28.10
CA TYR A 486 11.00 15.66 -26.77
C TYR A 486 11.48 17.11 -26.82
N LEU A 487 12.36 17.45 -27.78
CA LEU A 487 12.79 18.83 -28.01
C LEU A 487 11.60 19.74 -28.35
N GLN A 488 10.67 19.31 -29.20
CA GLN A 488 9.46 20.09 -29.54
C GLN A 488 8.58 20.32 -28.31
N HIS A 489 8.37 19.30 -27.48
CA HIS A 489 7.62 19.43 -26.23
C HIS A 489 8.31 20.37 -25.23
N ALA A 490 9.63 20.25 -25.06
CA ALA A 490 10.41 21.13 -24.19
C ALA A 490 10.36 22.59 -24.69
N GLN A 491 10.46 22.81 -25.99
CA GLN A 491 10.37 24.14 -26.60
C GLN A 491 8.97 24.76 -26.40
N LYS A 492 7.90 23.97 -26.53
CA LYS A 492 6.52 24.42 -26.27
C LYS A 492 6.30 24.80 -24.80
N ARG A 493 6.84 24.01 -23.86
CA ARG A 493 6.81 24.32 -22.42
C ARG A 493 7.58 25.60 -22.11
N TYR A 494 8.79 25.75 -22.64
CA TYR A 494 9.63 26.92 -22.43
C TYR A 494 9.03 28.20 -22.99
N ASN A 495 8.43 28.14 -24.19
CA ASN A 495 7.74 29.29 -24.79
C ASN A 495 6.52 29.73 -23.96
N SER A 496 5.91 28.81 -23.19
CA SER A 496 4.79 29.10 -22.31
C SER A 496 5.23 29.61 -20.92
N ASN A 497 6.41 29.20 -20.45
CA ASN A 497 6.98 29.65 -19.17
C ASN A 497 8.52 29.60 -19.21
N PRO A 498 9.20 30.71 -19.58
CA PRO A 498 10.64 30.74 -19.74
C PRO A 498 11.38 30.63 -18.40
N THR A 499 12.12 29.54 -18.18
CA THR A 499 12.93 29.32 -16.98
C THR A 499 14.36 28.89 -17.33
N SER A 500 15.32 29.15 -16.45
CA SER A 500 16.71 28.71 -16.60
C SER A 500 16.84 27.18 -16.67
N ALA A 501 15.95 26.44 -15.98
CA ALA A 501 15.84 24.99 -16.07
C ALA A 501 15.35 24.54 -17.45
N GLY A 502 14.26 25.13 -17.97
CA GLY A 502 13.74 24.80 -19.30
C GLY A 502 14.72 25.13 -20.44
N LYS A 503 15.51 26.21 -20.31
CA LYS A 503 16.59 26.51 -21.26
C LYS A 503 17.69 25.44 -21.27
N ARG A 504 18.06 24.90 -20.10
CA ARG A 504 19.05 23.81 -19.98
C ARG A 504 18.52 22.50 -20.55
N GLU A 505 17.24 22.20 -20.36
CA GLU A 505 16.56 21.04 -20.92
C GLU A 505 16.56 21.05 -22.46
N ILE A 506 16.20 22.19 -23.08
CA ILE A 506 16.27 22.37 -24.54
C ILE A 506 17.70 22.16 -25.08
N GLU A 507 18.70 22.74 -24.43
CA GLU A 507 20.10 22.59 -24.85
C GLU A 507 20.65 21.17 -24.64
N ALA A 508 20.08 20.40 -23.70
CA ALA A 508 20.41 18.99 -23.52
C ALA A 508 19.88 18.14 -24.68
N HIS A 509 18.62 18.32 -25.07
CA HIS A 509 18.01 17.60 -26.20
C HIS A 509 18.71 17.93 -27.53
N LYS A 510 19.07 19.20 -27.78
CA LYS A 510 19.87 19.58 -28.97
C LYS A 510 21.23 18.87 -29.01
N ARG A 511 21.93 18.81 -27.87
CA ARG A 511 23.22 18.12 -27.77
C ARG A 511 23.08 16.60 -27.96
N ALA A 512 22.01 16.00 -27.47
CA ALA A 512 21.72 14.59 -27.66
C ALA A 512 21.48 14.26 -29.15
N ILE A 513 20.66 15.06 -29.84
CA ILE A 513 20.41 14.92 -31.29
C ILE A 513 21.72 15.03 -32.08
N GLU A 514 22.55 16.01 -31.77
CA GLU A 514 23.85 16.19 -32.44
C GLU A 514 24.80 15.01 -32.17
N GLY A 515 24.80 14.48 -30.95
CA GLY A 515 25.53 13.27 -30.59
C GLY A 515 25.08 12.05 -31.39
N TYR A 516 23.77 11.86 -31.59
CA TYR A 516 23.23 10.78 -32.42
C TYR A 516 23.54 10.96 -33.91
N ARG A 517 23.54 12.19 -34.42
CA ARG A 517 23.96 12.47 -35.81
C ARG A 517 25.42 12.10 -36.03
N LYS A 518 26.30 12.51 -35.11
CA LYS A 518 27.71 12.13 -35.13
C LYS A 518 27.89 10.61 -35.05
N GLN A 519 27.10 9.93 -34.22
CA GLN A 519 27.11 8.46 -34.14
C GLN A 519 26.73 7.81 -35.49
N ILE A 520 25.79 8.37 -36.25
CA ILE A 520 25.48 7.89 -37.59
C ILE A 520 26.65 8.14 -38.55
N GLU A 521 27.33 9.28 -38.47
CA GLU A 521 28.53 9.58 -39.28
C GLU A 521 29.69 8.63 -38.97
N ASP A 522 29.94 8.32 -37.69
CA ASP A 522 30.95 7.36 -37.25
C ASP A 522 30.61 5.94 -37.77
N LEU A 523 29.34 5.53 -37.67
CA LEU A 523 28.86 4.26 -38.22
C LEU A 523 28.97 4.19 -39.75
N LYS A 524 28.74 5.31 -40.46
CA LYS A 524 28.87 5.39 -41.91
C LYS A 524 30.34 5.41 -42.38
N SER A 525 31.23 5.94 -41.55
CA SER A 525 32.67 6.02 -41.85
C SER A 525 33.49 4.82 -41.35
N GLY A 526 32.87 3.90 -40.58
CA GLY A 526 33.50 2.69 -40.07
C GLY A 526 34.45 2.93 -38.89
N ARG A 527 34.24 4.02 -38.15
CA ARG A 527 35.02 4.40 -36.95
C ARG A 527 34.40 3.91 -35.65
#